data_AF-A0A7S4PGN1-F1
#
_entry.id   AF-A0A7S4PGN1-F1
#
_cell.length_a   1.000
_cell.length_b   1.000
_cell.length_c   1.000
_cell.angle_alpha   90.00
_cell.angle_beta   90.00
_cell.angle_gamma   90.00
#
_symmetry.space_group_name_H-M   'P 1'
#
loop_
_entity.id
_entity.type
_entity.pdbx_description
1 polymer ?
#
loop_
_entity_poly.entity_id
_entity_poly.type
_entity_poly.pdbx_seq_one_letter_code
_entity_poly.pdbx_strand_id
1 'polypeptide(L)'
;MMADFNWENAPMREMEFMIVGELFYFGGIFGLKFFLGPLPPGAKQQDTPTLKFLLSLHNAILCLLSLVMFLGAAYELVKRSSYDGIEWMFCEKIGTQAKGGLFYWSYIYYLSKYLEFFDTFFKVLKRKPLDFLHVYHHAVVVLMCWERVG
;
A
#
# COMPACT_ATOMS: atom_id res chain seq x y z
N MET A 1 21.03 9.63 -2.97
CA MET A 1 20.13 8.50 -2.59
C MET A 1 18.76 8.61 -3.26
N MET A 2 17.92 9.64 -2.99
CA MET A 2 16.62 9.79 -3.70
C MET A 2 16.79 10.18 -5.19
N ALA A 3 17.78 11.01 -5.51
CA ALA A 3 18.06 11.44 -6.88
C ALA A 3 18.67 10.33 -7.76
N ASP A 4 19.30 9.33 -7.14
CA ASP A 4 19.97 8.21 -7.81
C ASP A 4 19.09 6.97 -7.91
N PHE A 5 17.83 7.07 -7.46
CA PHE A 5 16.89 5.96 -7.52
C PHE A 5 16.58 5.62 -8.98
N ASN A 6 16.91 4.37 -9.35
CA ASN A 6 16.54 3.78 -10.63
C ASN A 6 15.58 2.62 -10.37
N TRP A 7 14.38 2.72 -10.94
CA TRP A 7 13.36 1.69 -10.82
C TRP A 7 13.81 0.33 -11.36
N GLU A 8 14.66 0.30 -12.39
CA GLU A 8 15.18 -0.95 -12.97
C GLU A 8 15.95 -1.80 -11.96
N ASN A 9 16.53 -1.16 -10.93
CA ASN A 9 17.31 -1.80 -9.88
C ASN A 9 16.55 -1.86 -8.54
N ALA A 10 15.27 -1.47 -8.51
CA ALA A 10 14.50 -1.45 -7.28
C ALA A 10 14.25 -2.90 -6.80
N PRO A 11 14.57 -3.23 -5.54
CA PRO A 11 14.19 -4.52 -4.97
C PRO A 11 12.65 -4.64 -4.97
N MET A 12 12.09 -5.84 -5.08
CA MET A 12 10.63 -6.07 -5.17
C MET A 12 9.94 -5.57 -6.44
N ARG A 13 10.72 -5.22 -7.48
CA ARG A 13 10.26 -4.96 -8.85
C ARG A 13 10.10 -6.25 -9.68
N GLU A 14 9.95 -7.42 -9.07
CA GLU A 14 9.69 -8.65 -9.81
C GLU A 14 8.22 -9.05 -9.64
N MET A 15 7.60 -9.53 -10.72
CA MET A 15 6.19 -9.93 -10.72
C MET A 15 5.93 -11.01 -9.66
N GLU A 16 6.97 -11.77 -9.32
CA GLU A 16 6.99 -12.73 -8.22
C GLU A 16 6.61 -12.09 -6.87
N PHE A 17 7.17 -10.94 -6.51
CA PHE A 17 6.85 -10.28 -5.23
C PHE A 17 5.40 -9.82 -5.18
N MET A 18 4.86 -9.33 -6.29
CA MET A 18 3.46 -8.95 -6.40
C MET A 18 2.55 -10.18 -6.20
N ILE A 19 2.82 -11.27 -6.94
CA ILE A 19 2.04 -12.51 -6.86
C ILE A 19 2.13 -13.12 -5.45
N VAL A 20 3.34 -13.21 -4.88
CA VAL A 20 3.56 -13.72 -3.52
C VAL A 20 2.81 -12.87 -2.50
N GLY A 21 2.81 -11.54 -2.68
CA GLY A 21 2.07 -10.63 -1.82
C GLY A 21 0.55 -10.83 -1.86
N GLU A 22 -0.03 -11.01 -3.06
CA GLU A 22 -1.46 -11.32 -3.22
C GLU A 22 -1.81 -12.70 -2.64
N LEU A 23 -0.98 -13.71 -2.90
CA LEU A 23 -1.15 -15.04 -2.30
C LEU A 23 -1.07 -14.99 -0.78
N PHE A 24 -0.16 -14.18 -0.22
CA PHE A 24 -0.07 -13.93 1.21
C PHE A 24 -1.32 -13.21 1.75
N TYR A 25 -1.85 -12.22 1.02
CA TYR A 25 -3.07 -11.50 1.41
C TYR A 25 -4.28 -12.42 1.47
N PHE A 26 -4.60 -13.11 0.37
CA PHE A 26 -5.73 -14.03 0.32
C PHE A 26 -5.53 -15.23 1.24
N GLY A 27 -4.34 -15.85 1.21
CA GLY A 27 -3.98 -16.97 2.08
C GLY A 27 -4.07 -16.61 3.56
N GLY A 28 -3.65 -15.41 3.94
CA GLY A 28 -3.79 -14.87 5.29
C GLY A 28 -5.25 -14.69 5.70
N ILE A 29 -6.11 -14.13 4.83
CA ILE A 29 -7.55 -13.99 5.10
C ILE A 29 -8.21 -15.37 5.30
N PHE A 30 -7.98 -16.29 4.36
CA PHE A 30 -8.58 -17.63 4.42
C PHE A 30 -8.05 -18.41 5.62
N GLY A 31 -6.74 -18.38 5.87
CA GLY A 31 -6.10 -19.01 7.01
C GLY A 31 -6.65 -18.48 8.33
N LEU A 32 -6.68 -17.16 8.52
CA LEU A 32 -7.24 -16.54 9.72
C LEU A 32 -8.72 -16.91 9.91
N LYS A 33 -9.55 -16.85 8.86
CA LYS A 33 -10.96 -17.27 8.94
C LYS A 33 -11.10 -18.75 9.28
N PHE A 34 -10.23 -19.61 8.76
CA PHE A 34 -10.21 -21.04 9.05
C PHE A 34 -9.86 -21.32 10.51
N PHE A 35 -8.77 -20.73 11.04
CA PHE A 35 -8.37 -20.89 12.44
C PHE A 35 -9.39 -20.32 13.42
N LEU A 36 -10.03 -19.21 13.06
CA LEU A 36 -11.09 -18.59 13.85
C LEU A 36 -12.41 -19.39 13.75
N GLY A 37 -12.61 -20.17 12.69
CA GLY A 37 -13.85 -20.90 12.47
C GLY A 37 -15.07 -20.00 12.23
N PRO A 38 -16.26 -20.59 11.99
CA PRO A 38 -17.49 -19.85 11.76
C PRO A 38 -17.88 -19.02 12.98
N LEU A 39 -18.36 -17.80 12.75
CA LEU A 39 -18.85 -16.95 13.82
C LEU A 39 -20.23 -17.47 14.29
N PRO A 40 -20.43 -17.78 15.59
CA PRO A 40 -21.73 -18.20 16.09
C PRO A 40 -22.78 -17.10 15.88
N PRO A 41 -24.05 -17.44 15.60
CA PRO A 41 -25.13 -16.46 15.53
C PRO A 41 -25.22 -15.67 16.84
N GLY A 42 -25.11 -14.33 16.75
CA GLY A 42 -25.16 -13.44 17.92
C GLY A 42 -23.84 -13.22 18.66
N ALA A 43 -22.72 -13.79 18.17
CA ALA A 43 -21.41 -13.49 18.75
C ALA A 43 -21.04 -12.01 18.56
N LYS A 44 -20.57 -11.37 19.64
CA LYS A 44 -20.10 -9.98 19.61
C LYS A 44 -18.74 -9.89 18.92
N GLN A 45 -18.48 -8.72 18.35
CA GLN A 45 -17.20 -8.37 17.76
C GLN A 45 -16.07 -8.52 18.80
N GLN A 46 -14.96 -9.13 18.38
CA GLN A 46 -13.85 -9.44 19.28
C GLN A 46 -12.97 -8.20 19.42
N ASP A 47 -13.10 -7.51 20.56
CA ASP A 47 -12.50 -6.21 20.81
C ASP A 47 -11.58 -6.26 22.04
N THR A 48 -10.44 -6.94 21.92
CA THR A 48 -9.44 -6.97 23.01
C THR A 48 -8.65 -5.66 23.09
N PRO A 49 -8.23 -5.21 24.28
CA PRO A 49 -7.39 -4.02 24.44
C PRO A 49 -6.10 -4.09 23.60
N THR A 50 -5.49 -5.27 23.53
CA THR A 50 -4.29 -5.53 22.73
C THR A 50 -4.54 -5.34 21.23
N LEU A 51 -5.64 -5.89 20.68
CA LEU A 51 -6.00 -5.69 19.27
C LEU A 51 -6.29 -4.23 18.96
N LYS A 52 -6.94 -3.50 19.88
CA LYS A 52 -7.20 -2.06 19.73
C LYS A 52 -5.90 -1.26 19.73
N PHE A 53 -4.97 -1.57 20.61
CA PHE A 53 -3.66 -0.93 20.66
C PHE A 53 -2.86 -1.20 19.39
N LEU A 54 -2.77 -2.47 18.95
CA LEU A 54 -2.06 -2.84 17.72
C LEU A 54 -2.66 -2.17 16.48
N LEU A 55 -3.99 -2.15 16.36
CA LEU A 55 -4.66 -1.45 15.27
C LEU A 55 -4.44 0.07 15.33
N SER A 56 -4.48 0.66 16.53
CA SER A 56 -4.19 2.09 16.71
C SER A 56 -2.75 2.44 16.32
N LEU A 57 -1.78 1.59 16.70
CA LEU A 57 -0.38 1.75 16.35
C LEU A 57 -0.17 1.60 14.85
N HIS A 58 -0.78 0.59 14.24
CA HIS A 58 -0.75 0.38 12.79
C HIS A 58 -1.29 1.60 12.03
N ASN A 59 -2.46 2.09 12.42
CA ASN A 59 -3.06 3.29 11.83
C ASN A 59 -2.19 4.53 12.02
N ALA A 60 -1.55 4.69 13.19
CA ALA A 60 -0.64 5.80 13.44
C ALA A 60 0.60 5.73 12.51
N ILE A 61 1.16 4.54 12.30
CA ILE A 61 2.27 4.31 11.36
C ILE A 61 1.83 4.66 9.93
N LEU A 62 0.65 4.19 9.50
CA LEU A 62 0.11 4.50 8.17
C LEU A 62 -0.14 6.00 7.98
N CYS A 63 -0.65 6.69 8.99
CA CYS A 63 -0.84 8.14 8.96
C CYS A 63 0.49 8.89 8.81
N LEU A 64 1.50 8.53 9.60
CA LEU A 64 2.83 9.14 9.52
C LEU A 64 3.50 8.86 8.18
N LEU A 65 3.44 7.61 7.71
CA LEU A 65 3.98 7.22 6.40
C LEU A 65 3.29 7.99 5.28
N SER A 66 1.96 8.09 5.32
CA SER A 66 1.18 8.86 4.34
C SER A 66 1.55 10.33 4.31
N LEU A 67 1.76 10.94 5.48
CA LEU A 67 2.20 12.33 5.59
C LEU A 67 3.61 12.52 5.00
N VAL A 68 4.55 11.62 5.32
CA VAL A 68 5.91 11.67 4.79
C VAL A 68 5.93 11.50 3.27
N MET A 69 5.18 10.54 2.74
CA MET A 69 5.05 10.34 1.29
C MET A 69 4.42 11.54 0.60
N PHE A 70 3.38 12.13 1.20
CA PHE A 70 2.72 13.32 0.66
C PHE A 70 3.69 14.51 0.60
N LEU A 71 4.40 14.81 1.69
CA LEU A 71 5.36 15.91 1.74
C LEU A 71 6.54 15.68 0.79
N GLY A 72 7.02 14.45 0.71
CA GLY A 72 8.10 14.06 -0.20
C GLY A 72 7.71 14.19 -1.67
N ALA A 73 6.55 13.66 -2.06
CA ALA A 73 6.03 13.78 -3.41
C ALA A 73 5.71 15.24 -3.77
N ALA A 74 5.10 16.01 -2.85
CA ALA A 74 4.81 17.42 -3.06
C ALA A 74 6.09 18.26 -3.24
N TYR A 75 7.13 17.97 -2.46
CA TYR A 75 8.43 18.64 -2.60
C TYR A 75 9.05 18.38 -3.99
N GLU A 76 9.11 17.11 -4.42
CA GLU A 76 9.65 16.75 -5.73
C GLU A 76 8.80 17.32 -6.88
N LEU A 77 7.48 17.37 -6.70
CA LEU A 77 6.55 17.97 -7.65
C LEU A 77 6.79 19.48 -7.82
N VAL A 78 6.87 20.23 -6.72
CA VAL A 78 7.14 21.68 -6.75
C VAL A 78 8.52 21.97 -7.31
N LYS A 79 9.51 21.15 -6.93
CA LYS A 79 10.87 21.26 -7.44
C LYS A 79 10.89 21.06 -8.96
N ARG A 80 10.25 20.02 -9.48
CA ARG A 80 10.21 19.75 -10.92
C ARG A 80 9.38 20.77 -11.69
N SER A 81 8.24 21.19 -11.15
CA SER A 81 7.41 22.24 -11.73
C SER A 81 8.12 23.60 -11.84
N SER A 82 9.11 23.87 -10.99
CA SER A 82 9.92 25.10 -11.07
C SER A 82 10.86 25.11 -12.30
N TYR A 83 11.22 23.94 -12.84
CA TYR A 83 12.11 23.82 -14.00
C TYR A 83 11.35 23.54 -15.31
N ASP A 84 10.40 22.59 -15.28
CA ASP A 84 9.69 22.09 -16.48
C ASP A 84 8.32 22.76 -16.69
N GLY A 85 7.85 23.59 -15.74
CA GLY A 85 6.51 24.15 -15.74
C GLY A 85 5.44 23.17 -15.25
N ILE A 86 4.22 23.66 -15.00
CA ILE A 86 3.09 22.86 -14.49
C ILE A 86 2.55 21.89 -15.55
N GLU A 87 2.75 22.19 -16.84
CA GLU A 87 2.27 21.33 -17.94
C GLU A 87 2.83 19.91 -17.86
N TRP A 88 4.05 19.75 -17.36
CA TRP A 88 4.66 18.44 -17.14
C TRP A 88 3.85 17.56 -16.17
N MET A 89 3.09 18.14 -15.23
CA MET A 89 2.24 17.39 -14.29
C MET A 89 1.09 16.67 -15.00
N PHE A 90 0.65 17.19 -16.14
CA PHE A 90 -0.48 16.65 -16.90
C PHE A 90 -0.02 15.88 -18.14
N CYS A 91 1.10 16.28 -18.74
CA CYS A 91 1.66 15.70 -19.95
C CYS A 91 3.16 15.48 -19.79
N GLU A 92 3.54 14.25 -19.44
CA GLU A 92 4.95 13.86 -19.40
C GLU A 92 5.47 13.57 -20.80
N LYS A 93 6.71 13.98 -21.10
CA LYS A 93 7.33 13.74 -22.41
C LYS A 93 7.56 12.25 -22.62
N ILE A 94 7.22 11.77 -23.82
CA ILE A 94 7.47 10.39 -24.25
C ILE A 94 8.97 10.10 -24.13
N GLY A 95 9.33 9.02 -23.41
CA GLY A 95 10.72 8.62 -23.17
C GLY A 95 11.33 9.14 -21.87
N THR A 96 10.53 9.74 -20.97
CA THR A 96 11.02 10.10 -19.64
C THR A 96 11.40 8.86 -18.84
N GLN A 97 12.62 8.81 -18.32
CA GLN A 97 13.10 7.67 -17.55
C GLN A 97 12.46 7.65 -16.16
N ALA A 98 12.10 6.45 -15.67
CA ALA A 98 11.57 6.21 -14.32
C ALA A 98 12.63 6.38 -13.23
N LYS A 99 13.21 7.58 -13.14
CA LYS A 99 14.34 7.92 -12.28
C LYS A 99 14.07 9.19 -11.48
N GLY A 100 14.64 9.23 -10.28
CA GLY A 100 14.62 10.40 -9.40
C GLY A 100 13.59 10.32 -8.27
N GLY A 101 13.49 11.42 -7.53
CA GLY A 101 12.80 11.45 -6.24
C GLY A 101 11.30 11.15 -6.31
N LEU A 102 10.61 11.54 -7.39
CA LEU A 102 9.18 11.25 -7.53
C LEU A 102 8.91 9.74 -7.66
N PHE A 103 9.69 9.04 -8.50
CA PHE A 103 9.59 7.59 -8.64
C PHE A 103 10.00 6.85 -7.37
N TYR A 104 10.96 7.41 -6.60
CA TYR A 104 11.27 6.91 -5.26
C TYR A 104 10.05 6.99 -4.34
N TRP A 105 9.34 8.12 -4.28
CA TRP A 105 8.13 8.24 -3.46
C TRP A 105 6.98 7.36 -3.97
N SER A 106 6.84 7.17 -5.29
CA SER A 106 5.92 6.18 -5.86
C SER A 106 6.27 4.75 -5.45
N TYR A 107 7.55 4.40 -5.35
CA TYR A 107 7.99 3.11 -4.82
C TYR A 107 7.62 2.93 -3.35
N ILE A 108 7.85 3.94 -2.51
CA ILE A 108 7.45 3.89 -1.09
C ILE A 108 5.93 3.78 -0.96
N TYR A 109 5.15 4.44 -1.83
CA TYR A 109 3.70 4.29 -1.91
C TYR A 109 3.27 2.88 -2.29
N TYR A 110 3.95 2.25 -3.24
CA TYR A 110 3.73 0.84 -3.56
C TYR A 110 3.98 -0.05 -2.34
N LEU A 111 5.10 0.15 -1.63
CA LEU A 111 5.41 -0.61 -0.42
C LEU A 111 4.37 -0.40 0.70
N SER A 112 3.80 0.80 0.82
CA SER A 112 2.78 1.08 1.84
C SER A 112 1.51 0.24 1.64
N LYS A 113 1.21 -0.20 0.41
CA LYS A 113 0.04 -1.04 0.13
C LYS A 113 0.12 -2.42 0.75
N TYR A 114 1.32 -2.99 0.86
CA TYR A 114 1.52 -4.23 1.61
C TYR A 114 1.31 -4.04 3.11
N LEU A 115 1.62 -2.85 3.65
CA LEU A 115 1.29 -2.55 5.04
C LEU A 115 -0.23 -2.43 5.25
N GLU A 116 -0.95 -1.85 4.29
CA GLU A 116 -2.42 -1.77 4.36
C GLU A 116 -3.12 -3.15 4.39
N PHE A 117 -2.47 -4.24 3.97
CA PHE A 117 -3.02 -5.60 4.11
C PHE A 117 -3.31 -5.99 5.57
N PHE A 118 -2.52 -5.49 6.52
CA PHE A 118 -2.70 -5.77 7.93
C PHE A 118 -4.02 -5.22 8.48
N ASP A 119 -4.59 -4.14 7.91
CA ASP A 119 -5.92 -3.65 8.27
C ASP A 119 -7.00 -4.71 8.06
N THR A 120 -6.91 -5.44 6.95
CA THR A 120 -7.85 -6.53 6.65
C THR A 120 -7.66 -7.66 7.66
N PHE A 121 -6.42 -8.03 7.99
CA PHE A 121 -6.14 -9.07 8.98
C PHE A 121 -6.66 -8.69 10.37
N PHE A 122 -6.47 -7.44 10.81
CA PHE A 122 -7.04 -6.96 12.07
C PHE A 122 -8.57 -6.98 12.05
N LYS A 123 -9.23 -6.65 10.93
CA LYS A 123 -10.69 -6.79 10.79
C LYS A 123 -11.14 -8.25 10.93
N VAL A 124 -10.43 -9.19 10.31
CA VAL A 124 -10.72 -10.64 10.45
C VAL A 124 -10.54 -11.10 11.90
N LEU A 125 -9.43 -10.74 12.54
CA LEU A 125 -9.15 -11.08 13.96
C LEU A 125 -10.22 -10.52 14.90
N LYS A 126 -10.72 -9.32 14.60
CA LYS A 126 -11.80 -8.69 15.35
C LYS A 126 -13.18 -9.27 15.04
N ARG A 127 -13.29 -10.28 14.17
CA ARG A 127 -14.55 -10.84 13.67
C ARG A 127 -15.46 -9.77 13.05
N LYS A 128 -14.86 -8.77 12.41
CA LYS A 128 -15.61 -7.78 11.62
C LYS A 128 -15.98 -8.39 10.27
N PRO A 129 -17.18 -8.14 9.73
CA PRO A 129 -17.49 -8.50 8.36
C PRO A 129 -16.50 -7.80 7.43
N LEU A 130 -15.93 -8.55 6.49
CA LEU A 130 -15.12 -7.97 5.43
C LEU A 130 -16.04 -7.48 4.33
N ASP A 131 -15.90 -6.21 3.96
CA ASP A 131 -16.57 -5.66 2.78
C ASP A 131 -15.85 -6.16 1.52
N PHE A 132 -16.63 -6.61 0.53
CA PHE A 132 -16.11 -7.01 -0.77
C PHE A 132 -15.30 -5.87 -1.41
N LEU A 133 -15.81 -4.64 -1.33
CA LEU A 133 -15.15 -3.48 -1.92
C LEU A 133 -13.78 -3.23 -1.29
N HIS A 134 -13.65 -3.46 0.02
CA HIS A 134 -12.38 -3.25 0.72
C HIS A 134 -11.31 -4.25 0.26
N VAL A 135 -11.67 -5.53 0.15
CA VAL A 135 -10.75 -6.59 -0.31
C VAL A 135 -10.39 -6.39 -1.79
N TYR A 136 -11.39 -6.07 -2.62
CA TYR A 136 -11.18 -5.77 -4.04
C TYR A 136 -10.26 -4.56 -4.23
N HIS A 137 -10.48 -3.49 -3.48
CA HIS A 137 -9.66 -2.27 -3.55
C HIS A 137 -8.20 -2.57 -3.21
N HIS A 138 -7.91 -3.30 -2.13
CA HIS A 138 -6.53 -3.60 -1.74
C HIS A 138 -5.79 -4.44 -2.79
N ALA A 139 -6.45 -5.43 -3.39
CA ALA A 139 -5.85 -6.23 -4.46
C ALA A 139 -5.61 -5.39 -5.73
N VAL A 140 -6.62 -4.65 -6.19
CA VAL A 140 -6.52 -3.90 -7.46
C VAL A 140 -5.54 -2.74 -7.37
N VAL A 141 -5.43 -2.06 -6.23
CA VAL A 141 -4.47 -0.95 -6.08
C VAL A 141 -3.03 -1.44 -6.13
N VAL A 142 -2.71 -2.63 -5.57
CA VAL A 142 -1.38 -3.23 -5.69
C VAL A 142 -1.07 -3.58 -7.15
N LEU A 143 -2.02 -4.22 -7.85
CA LEU A 143 -1.90 -4.53 -9.28
C LEU A 143 -1.68 -3.27 -10.13
N MET A 144 -2.46 -2.21 -9.89
CA MET A 144 -2.31 -0.95 -10.63
C MET A 144 -0.99 -0.25 -10.36
N CYS A 145 -0.50 -0.28 -9.11
CA CYS A 145 0.80 0.28 -8.77
C CYS A 145 1.95 -0.51 -9.40
N TRP A 146 1.78 -1.82 -9.58
CA TRP A 146 2.73 -2.62 -10.33
C TRP A 146 2.73 -2.26 -11.82
N GLU A 147 1.56 -2.31 -12.49
CA GLU A 147 1.43 -2.04 -13.93
C GLU A 147 1.89 -0.64 -14.34
N ARG A 148 1.65 0.37 -13.50
CA ARG A 148 2.03 1.75 -13.81
C ARG A 148 3.51 2.05 -13.61
N VAL A 149 4.24 1.16 -12.96
CA VAL A 149 5.64 1.40 -12.63
C VAL A 149 6.54 0.32 -13.26
N GLY A 150 6.01 -0.86 -13.57
CA GLY A 150 6.65 -2.01 -14.24
C GLY A 150 7.00 -1.79 -15.70
#